data_AF-A0A932KDQ7-F1
#
_entry.id   AF-A0A932KDQ7-F1
#
_cell.length_a   1.000
_cell.length_b   1.000
_cell.length_c   1.000
_cell.angle_alpha   90.00
_cell.angle_beta   90.00
_cell.angle_gamma   90.00
#
_symmetry.space_group_name_H-M   'P 1'
#
loop_
_entity.id
_entity.type
_entity.pdbx_description
1 polymer ?
#
loop_
_entity_poly.entity_id
_entity_poly.type
_entity_poly.pdbx_seq_one_letter_code
_entity_poly.pdbx_strand_id
1 'polypeptide(L)'
;MPGHKAYPVLGACESSEDAFPPGRYLMIKDPINRLSQDYHSTVSSIVEAHLKPRTIRCTEDVREVPSGELSALAAKLPPWKDSEDRTGLRETDIGVVLLEYLRVYECALNEQRFFLPSRVAQDVQKDSVVGIFDHLTTFGDRLKRIKQELFLARMTLDRTLTYLGGMDRLRPVDASLECLQRSSLDIRNILGLTADVSACLPRAWDARTSLRDPPNSSSGSQ
;
A
#
# COMPACT_ATOMS: atom_id res chain seq x y z
N MET A 1 4.59 32.76 -10.87
CA MET A 1 5.12 31.39 -10.78
C MET A 1 5.20 31.04 -9.31
N PRO A 2 4.29 30.22 -8.77
CA PRO A 2 4.42 29.75 -7.39
C PRO A 2 5.68 28.90 -7.32
N GLY A 3 6.62 29.30 -6.47
CA GLY A 3 7.91 28.62 -6.33
C GLY A 3 7.69 27.23 -5.73
N HIS A 4 8.20 26.20 -6.40
CA HIS A 4 8.33 24.88 -5.80
C HIS A 4 9.09 25.01 -4.49
N LYS A 5 8.44 24.71 -3.37
CA LYS A 5 9.14 24.49 -2.11
C LYS A 5 9.77 23.11 -2.23
N ALA A 6 11.08 23.08 -2.47
CA ALA A 6 11.83 21.84 -2.43
C ALA A 6 11.86 21.35 -0.98
N TYR A 7 10.96 20.43 -0.64
CA TYR A 7 11.03 19.69 0.61
C TYR A 7 12.02 18.55 0.42
N PRO A 8 13.15 18.52 1.14
CA PRO A 8 14.03 17.37 1.10
C PRO A 8 13.28 16.16 1.67
N VAL A 9 13.17 15.11 0.85
CA VAL A 9 12.86 13.78 1.37
C VAL A 9 13.98 13.42 2.34
N LEU A 10 13.60 13.08 3.56
CA LEU A 10 14.44 12.83 4.73
C LEU A 10 15.16 14.08 5.25
N GLY A 11 14.46 15.21 5.23
CA GLY A 11 14.93 16.49 5.77
C GLY A 11 15.17 16.51 7.28
N ALA A 12 15.71 17.63 7.77
CA ALA A 12 15.90 17.87 9.20
C ALA A 12 14.59 17.70 9.99
N CYS A 13 14.71 17.42 11.29
CA CYS A 13 13.57 17.14 12.14
C CYS A 13 12.59 18.32 12.18
N GLU A 14 11.43 18.16 11.57
CA GLU A 14 10.38 19.17 11.46
C GLU A 14 9.07 18.50 11.87
N SER A 15 8.36 19.09 12.84
CA SER A 15 7.05 18.58 13.22
C SER A 15 6.04 18.90 12.12
N SER A 16 5.19 17.94 11.77
CA SER A 16 4.07 18.17 10.87
C SER A 16 2.82 18.35 11.71
N GLU A 17 2.29 19.58 11.73
CA GLU A 17 1.02 19.90 12.40
C GLU A 17 -0.16 19.11 11.82
N ASP A 18 -0.07 18.69 10.55
CA ASP A 18 -1.11 17.92 9.86
C ASP A 18 -1.07 16.42 10.21
N ALA A 19 0.15 15.87 10.42
CA ALA A 19 0.32 14.47 10.79
C ALA A 19 0.15 14.24 12.30
N PHE A 20 0.72 15.11 13.13
CA PHE A 20 0.64 15.07 14.60
C PHE A 20 0.35 16.47 15.15
N PRO A 21 -0.93 16.90 15.18
CA PRO A 21 -1.29 18.23 15.62
C PRO A 21 -0.91 18.48 17.08
N PRO A 22 -0.18 19.57 17.41
CA PRO A 22 0.36 19.81 18.75
C PRO A 22 -0.76 19.94 19.80
N GLY A 23 -1.90 20.52 19.42
CA GLY A 23 -3.08 20.66 20.28
C GLY A 23 -3.75 19.34 20.66
N ARG A 24 -3.62 18.29 19.84
CA ARG A 24 -4.29 17.00 20.06
C ARG A 24 -3.69 16.23 21.24
N TYR A 25 -2.42 16.45 21.55
CA TYR A 25 -1.68 15.73 22.59
C TYR A 25 -1.31 16.63 23.79
N LEU A 26 -1.82 17.86 23.83
CA LEU A 26 -1.55 18.83 24.89
C LEU A 26 -2.41 18.59 26.15
N MET A 27 -3.63 18.06 25.99
CA MET A 27 -4.62 17.91 27.08
C MET A 27 -4.92 16.44 27.46
N ILE A 28 -4.15 15.48 26.93
CA ILE A 28 -4.38 14.05 27.18
C ILE A 28 -3.48 13.59 28.34
N LYS A 29 -4.05 12.83 29.28
CA LYS A 29 -3.32 12.24 30.44
C LYS A 29 -2.12 11.36 30.04
N ASP A 30 -2.20 10.71 28.88
CA ASP A 30 -1.12 9.87 28.33
C ASP A 30 -0.90 10.15 26.84
N PRO A 31 -0.16 11.23 26.51
CA PRO A 31 0.06 11.63 25.13
C PRO A 31 0.99 10.65 24.38
N ILE A 32 1.88 9.96 25.08
CA ILE A 32 2.87 9.04 24.51
C ILE A 32 2.16 7.80 23.96
N ASN A 33 1.29 7.16 24.75
CA ASN A 33 0.56 5.98 24.28
C ASN A 33 -0.38 6.33 23.12
N ARG A 34 -0.99 7.52 23.15
CA ARG A 34 -1.87 7.95 22.06
C ARG A 34 -1.10 8.17 20.77
N LEU A 35 0.07 8.81 20.84
CA LEU A 35 0.95 9.02 19.69
C LEU A 35 1.39 7.69 19.08
N SER A 36 1.82 6.74 19.92
CA SER A 36 2.21 5.38 19.51
C SER A 36 1.05 4.63 18.84
N GLN A 37 -0.15 4.66 19.43
CA GLN A 37 -1.35 4.05 18.84
C GLN A 37 -1.70 4.67 17.47
N ASP A 38 -1.71 6.00 17.37
CA ASP A 38 -2.04 6.68 16.11
C ASP A 38 -1.00 6.34 15.03
N TYR A 39 0.30 6.27 15.36
CA TYR A 39 1.36 5.84 14.45
C TYR A 39 1.18 4.39 13.98
N HIS A 40 1.11 3.43 14.90
CA HIS A 40 1.03 2.02 14.57
C HIS A 40 -0.27 1.67 13.82
N SER A 41 -1.40 2.29 14.20
CA SER A 41 -2.67 2.08 13.50
C SER A 41 -2.62 2.60 12.05
N THR A 42 -2.00 3.75 11.83
CA THR A 42 -1.82 4.32 10.48
C THR A 42 -0.90 3.44 9.64
N VAL A 43 0.26 3.02 10.15
CA VAL A 43 1.17 2.11 9.43
C VAL A 43 0.48 0.79 9.12
N SER A 44 -0.22 0.17 10.07
CA SER A 44 -0.97 -1.08 9.85
C SER A 44 -2.00 -0.91 8.74
N SER A 45 -2.77 0.17 8.75
CA SER A 45 -3.80 0.41 7.73
C SER A 45 -3.24 0.51 6.32
N ILE A 46 -2.08 1.14 6.16
CA ILE A 46 -1.41 1.31 4.86
C ILE A 46 -0.82 -0.02 4.39
N VAL A 47 -0.16 -0.74 5.30
CA VAL A 47 0.41 -2.06 5.00
C VAL A 47 -0.71 -3.02 4.60
N GLU A 48 -1.80 -3.08 5.35
CA GLU A 48 -2.97 -3.90 5.02
C GLU A 48 -3.60 -3.51 3.68
N ALA A 49 -3.75 -2.21 3.41
CA ALA A 49 -4.27 -1.72 2.13
C ALA A 49 -3.36 -2.14 0.95
N HIS A 50 -2.05 -2.04 1.15
CA HIS A 50 -1.06 -2.45 0.16
C HIS A 50 -1.10 -3.96 -0.08
N LEU A 51 -1.26 -4.78 0.97
CA LEU A 51 -1.28 -6.24 0.88
C LEU A 51 -2.55 -6.82 0.27
N LYS A 52 -3.62 -6.02 0.10
CA LYS A 52 -4.86 -6.50 -0.54
C LYS A 52 -4.56 -7.02 -1.96
N PRO A 53 -5.13 -8.18 -2.34
CA PRO A 53 -4.97 -8.72 -3.69
C PRO A 53 -5.55 -7.73 -4.70
N ARG A 54 -4.75 -7.40 -5.72
CA ARG A 54 -5.15 -6.49 -6.80
C ARG A 54 -5.69 -7.31 -7.97
N THR A 55 -6.67 -6.76 -8.68
CA THR A 55 -7.17 -7.41 -9.90
C THR A 55 -6.09 -7.34 -10.98
N ILE A 56 -5.58 -8.50 -11.40
CA ILE A 56 -4.56 -8.60 -12.43
C ILE A 56 -5.20 -8.35 -13.80
N ARG A 57 -4.72 -7.32 -14.50
CA ARG A 57 -5.05 -7.08 -15.92
C ARG A 57 -3.89 -7.58 -16.76
N CYS A 58 -4.14 -8.60 -17.57
CA CYS A 58 -3.13 -9.21 -18.46
C CYS A 58 -2.81 -8.37 -19.71
N THR A 59 -2.85 -7.03 -19.58
CA THR A 59 -2.52 -6.08 -20.64
C THR A 59 -1.24 -5.34 -20.27
N GLU A 60 -0.35 -5.13 -21.24
CA GLU A 60 0.93 -4.44 -21.05
C GLU A 60 0.72 -3.03 -20.46
N ASP A 61 1.49 -2.71 -19.42
CA ASP A 61 1.53 -1.46 -18.65
C ASP A 61 0.39 -1.17 -17.65
N VAL A 62 0.46 -1.86 -16.50
CA VAL A 62 -0.24 -1.41 -15.28
C VAL A 62 0.60 -0.32 -14.60
N ARG A 63 0.24 0.96 -14.80
CA ARG A 63 0.70 2.03 -13.89
C ARG A 63 0.08 1.80 -12.52
N GLU A 64 0.90 1.55 -11.51
CA GLU A 64 0.43 1.33 -10.15
C GLU A 64 -0.06 2.65 -9.53
N VAL A 65 -1.39 2.77 -9.42
CA VAL A 65 -2.05 3.86 -8.70
C VAL A 65 -1.84 3.65 -7.19
N PRO A 66 -1.49 4.70 -6.42
CA PRO A 66 -1.35 4.59 -4.99
C PRO A 66 -2.69 4.26 -4.31
N SER A 67 -2.65 3.46 -3.26
CA SER A 67 -3.80 3.20 -2.39
C SER A 67 -4.32 4.51 -1.79
N GLY A 68 -5.63 4.56 -1.48
CA GLY A 68 -6.26 5.75 -0.90
C GLY A 68 -5.63 6.11 0.45
N GLU A 69 -5.26 5.09 1.21
CA GLU A 69 -4.59 5.18 2.50
C GLU A 69 -3.19 5.79 2.37
N LEU A 70 -2.40 5.32 1.39
CA LEU A 70 -1.06 5.86 1.11
C LEU A 70 -1.14 7.32 0.65
N SER A 71 -2.07 7.64 -0.26
CA SER A 71 -2.29 9.00 -0.75
C SER A 71 -2.75 9.95 0.37
N ALA A 72 -3.63 9.49 1.25
CA ALA A 72 -4.12 10.26 2.39
C ALA A 72 -3.03 10.52 3.44
N LEU A 73 -2.10 9.58 3.65
CA LEU A 73 -0.94 9.82 4.49
C LEU A 73 0.03 10.81 3.85
N ALA A 74 0.39 10.59 2.58
CA ALA A 74 1.33 11.44 1.86
C ALA A 74 0.88 12.91 1.88
N ALA A 75 -0.41 13.17 1.73
CA ALA A 75 -0.98 14.52 1.82
C ALA A 75 -0.72 15.27 3.14
N LYS A 76 -0.40 14.56 4.23
CA LYS A 76 -0.08 15.14 5.56
C LYS A 76 1.42 15.33 5.78
N LEU A 77 2.24 14.82 4.87
CA LEU A 77 3.70 14.86 4.97
C LEU A 77 4.25 16.03 4.16
N PRO A 78 5.30 16.73 4.63
CA PRO A 78 5.84 17.90 3.94
C PRO A 78 6.16 17.67 2.45
N PRO A 79 6.81 16.56 2.03
CA PRO A 79 7.19 16.35 0.63
C PRO A 79 6.03 16.18 -0.35
N TRP A 80 4.84 15.82 0.14
CA TRP A 80 3.66 15.57 -0.69
C TRP A 80 2.45 16.38 -0.22
N LYS A 81 2.69 17.49 0.49
CA LYS A 81 1.62 18.37 0.95
C LYS A 81 0.94 19.05 -0.24
N ASP A 82 1.74 19.51 -1.20
CA ASP A 82 1.25 20.15 -2.41
C ASP A 82 0.65 19.13 -3.39
N SER A 83 -0.36 19.55 -4.16
CA SER A 83 -1.06 18.64 -5.08
C SER A 83 -0.18 18.22 -6.26
N GLU A 84 0.72 19.08 -6.72
CA GLU A 84 1.62 18.81 -7.83
C GLU A 84 2.59 17.68 -7.51
N ASP A 85 3.23 17.72 -6.33
CA ASP A 85 4.17 16.69 -5.87
C ASP A 85 3.48 15.33 -5.63
N ARG A 86 2.18 15.35 -5.30
CA ARG A 86 1.35 14.13 -5.18
C ARG A 86 1.02 13.46 -6.50
N THR A 87 0.98 14.21 -7.61
CA THR A 87 0.66 13.61 -8.93
C THR A 87 1.71 12.58 -9.38
N GLY A 88 2.93 12.70 -8.87
CA GLY A 88 4.03 11.76 -9.14
C GLY A 88 4.04 10.52 -8.24
N LEU A 89 3.23 10.48 -7.17
CA LEU A 89 3.26 9.41 -6.17
C LEU A 89 2.74 8.09 -6.74
N ARG A 90 3.55 7.05 -6.62
CA ARG A 90 3.20 5.68 -7.01
C ARG A 90 3.07 4.79 -5.79
N GLU A 91 2.42 3.64 -5.96
CA GLU A 91 2.37 2.65 -4.87
C GLU A 91 3.77 2.15 -4.48
N THR A 92 4.69 2.05 -5.44
CA THR A 92 6.08 1.66 -5.20
C THR A 92 6.82 2.61 -4.25
N ASP A 93 6.32 3.84 -4.07
CA ASP A 93 6.93 4.84 -3.19
C ASP A 93 6.50 4.67 -1.72
N ILE A 94 5.70 3.63 -1.42
CA ILE A 94 5.25 3.29 -0.06
C ILE A 94 6.39 3.30 0.96
N GLY A 95 7.57 2.76 0.60
CA GLY A 95 8.72 2.73 1.50
C GLY A 95 9.21 4.12 1.87
N VAL A 96 9.28 5.03 0.91
CA VAL A 96 9.74 6.41 1.12
C VAL A 96 8.72 7.18 1.97
N VAL A 97 7.43 7.01 1.69
CA VAL A 97 6.35 7.65 2.46
C VAL A 97 6.34 7.17 3.91
N LEU A 98 6.50 5.87 4.15
CA LEU A 98 6.55 5.32 5.51
C LEU A 98 7.80 5.77 6.28
N LEU A 99 8.95 5.89 5.61
CA LEU A 99 10.17 6.42 6.21
C LEU A 99 10.01 7.90 6.59
N GLU A 100 9.38 8.70 5.73
CA GLU A 100 9.04 10.09 6.07
C GLU A 100 8.08 10.17 7.26
N TYR A 101 7.09 9.29 7.30
CA TYR A 101 6.16 9.26 8.42
C TYR A 101 6.84 8.87 9.73
N LEU A 102 7.75 7.90 9.71
CA LEU A 102 8.59 7.56 10.86
C LEU A 102 9.45 8.74 11.30
N ARG A 103 10.06 9.46 10.36
CA ARG A 103 10.86 10.66 10.67
C ARG A 103 10.04 11.70 11.42
N VAL A 104 8.84 12.02 10.92
CA VAL A 104 7.92 12.97 11.56
C VAL A 104 7.46 12.46 12.94
N TYR A 105 7.20 11.15 13.07
CA TYR A 105 6.84 10.53 14.35
C TYR A 105 7.96 10.62 15.39
N GLU A 106 9.21 10.33 15.00
CA GLU A 106 10.39 10.48 15.86
C GLU A 106 10.59 11.92 16.32
N CYS A 107 10.29 12.88 15.44
CA CYS A 107 10.30 14.30 15.80
C CYS A 107 9.25 14.64 16.86
N ALA A 108 8.03 14.16 16.69
CA ALA A 108 6.98 14.35 17.70
C ALA A 108 7.35 13.71 19.05
N LEU A 109 7.96 12.52 19.06
CA LEU A 109 8.44 11.88 20.29
C LEU A 109 9.58 12.66 20.96
N ASN A 110 10.51 13.22 20.18
CA ASN A 110 11.60 14.03 20.70
C ASN A 110 11.10 15.36 21.28
N GLU A 111 10.11 15.99 20.65
CA GLU A 111 9.45 17.18 21.19
C GLU A 111 8.77 16.88 22.53
N GLN A 112 8.03 15.76 22.62
CA GLN A 112 7.43 15.29 23.88
C GLN A 112 8.48 15.05 24.96
N ARG A 113 9.64 14.48 24.60
CA ARG A 113 10.76 14.29 25.52
C ARG A 113 11.33 15.62 26.02
N PHE A 114 11.42 16.63 25.16
CA PHE A 114 11.94 17.96 25.54
C PHE A 114 11.02 18.68 26.52
N PHE A 115 9.70 18.63 26.28
CA PHE A 115 8.69 19.25 27.16
C PHE A 115 8.19 18.33 28.29
N LEU A 116 8.82 17.17 28.48
CA LEU A 116 8.43 16.21 29.51
C LEU A 116 8.55 16.78 30.93
N PRO A 117 9.64 17.47 31.31
CA PRO A 117 9.77 18.03 32.67
C PRO A 117 8.65 19.00 33.02
N SER A 118 8.29 19.91 32.10
CA SER A 118 7.23 20.89 32.33
C SER A 118 5.84 20.26 32.41
N ARG A 119 5.57 19.23 31.61
CA ARG A 119 4.29 18.50 31.64
C ARG A 119 4.11 17.68 32.91
N VAL A 120 5.13 16.92 33.34
CA VAL A 120 5.04 16.16 34.60
C VAL A 120 4.96 17.12 35.80
N ALA A 121 5.55 18.31 35.72
CA ALA A 121 5.42 19.33 36.78
C ALA A 121 3.99 19.89 36.88
N GLN A 122 3.29 20.06 35.75
CA GLN A 122 1.88 20.44 35.73
C GLN A 122 0.96 19.32 36.24
N ASP A 123 1.25 18.06 35.90
CA ASP A 123 0.47 16.89 36.33
C ASP A 123 0.55 16.68 37.86
N VAL A 124 1.69 17.02 38.47
CA VAL A 124 2.00 16.76 39.90
C VAL A 124 1.65 17.95 40.80
N GLN A 125 0.89 18.94 40.30
CA GLN A 125 0.48 20.09 41.10
C GLN A 125 -0.64 19.72 42.10
N LYS A 126 -0.29 18.94 43.13
CA LYS A 126 -1.02 18.67 44.37
C LYS A 126 -0.09 17.97 45.40
N ASP A 127 0.41 18.79 46.33
CA ASP A 127 0.91 18.54 47.69
C ASP A 127 1.67 17.24 48.07
N SER A 128 2.76 17.45 48.82
CA SER A 128 3.56 16.52 49.65
C SER A 128 4.81 15.88 49.02
N VAL A 129 5.70 15.39 49.90
CA VAL A 129 6.90 14.59 49.58
C VAL A 129 6.56 13.36 48.73
N VAL A 130 5.34 12.84 48.86
CA VAL A 130 4.81 11.74 48.02
C VAL A 130 4.71 12.18 46.56
N GLY A 131 4.36 13.43 46.28
CA GLY A 131 4.32 14.01 44.93
C GLY A 131 5.71 14.09 44.27
N ILE A 132 6.78 14.31 45.03
CA ILE A 132 8.16 14.34 44.47
C ILE A 132 8.59 12.95 44.02
N PHE A 133 8.32 11.92 44.82
CA PHE A 133 8.60 10.53 44.43
C PHE A 133 7.76 10.12 43.22
N ASP A 134 6.47 10.48 43.20
CA ASP A 134 5.57 10.19 42.08
C ASP A 134 5.97 10.95 40.80
N HIS A 135 6.50 12.17 40.93
CA HIS A 135 7.09 12.93 39.83
C HIS A 135 8.30 12.23 39.23
N LEU A 136 9.23 11.76 40.08
CA LEU A 136 10.45 11.09 39.64
C LEU A 136 10.18 9.72 39.00
N THR A 137 9.26 8.94 39.56
CA THR A 137 8.84 7.64 38.97
C THR A 137 8.11 7.85 37.65
N THR A 138 7.12 8.76 37.61
CA THR A 138 6.36 9.05 36.39
C THR A 138 7.25 9.62 35.28
N PHE A 139 8.20 10.50 35.62
CA PHE A 139 9.19 11.03 34.69
C PHE A 139 10.07 9.91 34.13
N GLY A 140 10.61 9.05 35.00
CA GLY A 140 11.46 7.92 34.62
C GLY A 140 10.75 6.93 33.70
N ASP A 141 9.50 6.58 34.04
CA ASP A 141 8.70 5.65 33.26
C ASP A 141 8.32 6.21 31.90
N ARG A 142 7.89 7.48 31.83
CA ARG A 142 7.57 8.14 30.55
C ARG A 142 8.82 8.27 29.67
N LEU A 143 9.97 8.63 30.24
CA LEU A 143 11.23 8.71 29.50
C LEU A 143 11.68 7.35 28.97
N LYS A 144 11.53 6.29 29.78
CA LYS A 144 11.84 4.93 29.39
C LYS A 144 10.95 4.47 28.23
N ARG A 145 9.65 4.75 28.30
CA ARG A 145 8.69 4.46 27.22
C ARG A 145 9.07 5.17 25.93
N ILE A 146 9.35 6.48 25.96
CA ILE A 146 9.76 7.21 24.73
C ILE A 146 11.00 6.60 24.08
N LYS A 147 12.02 6.25 24.88
CA LYS A 147 13.23 5.61 24.37
C LYS A 147 12.95 4.24 23.76
N GLN A 148 12.08 3.46 24.41
CA GLN A 148 11.66 2.16 23.90
C GLN A 148 10.89 2.30 22.57
N GLU A 149 9.93 3.22 22.51
CA GLU A 149 9.15 3.50 21.29
C GLU A 149 10.03 3.94 20.12
N LEU A 150 11.01 4.84 20.34
CA LEU A 150 11.95 5.26 19.30
C LEU A 150 12.74 4.08 18.71
N PHE A 151 13.17 3.15 19.56
CA PHE A 151 13.91 1.97 19.11
C PHE A 151 13.00 0.95 18.40
N LEU A 152 11.83 0.69 18.98
CA LEU A 152 10.87 -0.28 18.45
C LEU A 152 10.28 0.18 17.12
N ALA A 153 9.95 1.45 16.96
CA ALA A 153 9.37 1.99 15.72
C ALA A 153 10.31 1.82 14.51
N ARG A 154 11.62 2.09 14.69
CA ARG A 154 12.63 1.88 13.65
C ARG A 154 12.75 0.42 13.26
N MET A 155 12.92 -0.46 14.25
CA MET A 155 13.13 -1.89 14.01
C MET A 155 11.90 -2.55 13.38
N THR A 156 10.70 -2.18 13.85
CA THR A 156 9.45 -2.71 13.30
C THR A 156 9.25 -2.23 11.87
N LEU A 157 9.48 -0.96 11.59
CA LEU A 157 9.36 -0.44 10.23
C LEU A 157 10.35 -1.10 9.27
N ASP A 158 11.63 -1.22 9.65
CA ASP A 158 12.64 -1.87 8.81
C ASP A 158 12.26 -3.31 8.42
N ARG A 159 11.74 -4.08 9.37
CA ARG A 159 11.20 -5.43 9.10
C ARG A 159 10.01 -5.40 8.15
N THR A 160 9.07 -4.47 8.35
CA THR A 160 7.92 -4.34 7.45
C THR A 160 8.34 -3.95 6.03
N LEU A 161 9.27 -3.01 5.87
CA LEU A 161 9.78 -2.60 4.57
C LEU A 161 10.53 -3.75 3.87
N THR A 162 11.30 -4.53 4.62
CA THR A 162 11.96 -5.73 4.10
C THR A 162 10.94 -6.75 3.60
N TYR A 163 9.86 -6.99 4.35
CA TYR A 163 8.77 -7.88 3.96
C TYR A 163 8.04 -7.38 2.71
N LEU A 164 7.65 -6.10 2.68
CA LEU A 164 6.99 -5.47 1.54
C LEU A 164 7.86 -5.52 0.28
N GLY A 165 9.14 -5.17 0.38
CA GLY A 165 10.07 -5.25 -0.74
C GLY A 165 10.26 -6.67 -1.28
N GLY A 166 10.12 -7.69 -0.42
CA GLY A 166 10.07 -9.08 -0.85
C GLY A 166 8.79 -9.40 -1.65
N MET A 167 7.64 -8.93 -1.18
CA MET A 167 6.36 -9.15 -1.85
C MET A 167 6.24 -8.40 -3.18
N ASP A 168 6.69 -7.14 -3.25
CA ASP A 168 6.65 -6.34 -4.47
C ASP A 168 7.44 -6.98 -5.61
N ARG A 169 8.54 -7.67 -5.30
CA ARG A 169 9.31 -8.44 -6.28
C ARG A 169 8.59 -9.69 -6.77
N LEU A 170 7.75 -10.30 -5.93
CA LEU A 170 7.01 -11.52 -6.27
C LEU A 170 5.70 -11.21 -7.01
N ARG A 171 5.10 -10.04 -6.81
CA ARG A 171 3.87 -9.61 -7.48
C ARG A 171 3.87 -9.75 -9.00
N PRO A 172 4.88 -9.26 -9.76
CA PRO A 172 4.87 -9.40 -11.21
C PRO A 172 4.95 -10.87 -11.64
N VAL A 173 5.64 -11.71 -10.86
CA VAL A 173 5.72 -13.16 -11.11
C VAL A 173 4.34 -13.78 -10.93
N ASP A 174 3.66 -13.50 -9.82
CA ASP A 174 2.32 -13.99 -9.53
C ASP A 174 1.31 -13.57 -10.63
N ALA A 175 1.36 -12.28 -11.02
CA ALA A 175 0.55 -11.77 -12.12
C ALA A 175 0.82 -12.48 -13.45
N SER A 176 2.10 -12.73 -13.77
CA SER A 176 2.47 -13.45 -15.00
C SER A 176 1.97 -14.90 -14.98
N LEU A 177 2.01 -15.57 -13.83
CA LEU A 177 1.51 -16.95 -13.68
C LEU A 177 0.00 -17.02 -13.84
N GLU A 178 -0.76 -16.07 -13.26
CA GLU A 178 -2.22 -16.02 -13.43
C GLU A 178 -2.60 -15.78 -14.90
N CYS A 179 -1.89 -14.87 -15.59
CA CYS A 179 -2.11 -14.61 -17.00
C CYS A 179 -1.76 -15.80 -17.90
N LEU A 180 -0.66 -16.52 -17.60
CA LEU A 180 -0.29 -17.75 -18.29
C LEU A 180 -1.30 -18.88 -18.04
N GLN A 181 -1.80 -18.99 -16.81
CA GLN A 181 -2.85 -19.95 -16.48
C GLN A 181 -4.12 -19.65 -17.28
N ARG A 182 -4.52 -18.38 -17.37
CA ARG A 182 -5.69 -17.96 -18.15
C ARG A 182 -5.50 -18.26 -19.64
N SER A 183 -4.36 -17.91 -20.22
CA SER A 183 -4.09 -18.20 -21.64
C SER A 183 -4.04 -19.70 -21.92
N SER A 184 -3.56 -20.51 -20.98
CA SER A 184 -3.54 -21.97 -21.12
C SER A 184 -4.96 -22.57 -21.17
N LEU A 185 -5.91 -21.99 -20.42
CA LEU A 185 -7.32 -22.38 -20.47
C LEU A 185 -7.96 -21.97 -21.80
N ASP A 186 -7.65 -20.77 -22.29
CA ASP A 186 -8.14 -20.29 -23.58
C ASP A 186 -7.65 -21.15 -24.74
N ILE A 187 -6.36 -21.55 -24.74
CA ILE A 187 -5.81 -22.48 -25.74
C ILE A 187 -6.54 -23.82 -25.73
N ARG A 188 -6.83 -24.39 -24.55
CA ARG A 188 -7.57 -25.65 -24.45
C ARG A 188 -8.98 -25.54 -25.00
N ASN A 189 -9.66 -24.43 -24.71
CA ASN A 189 -11.00 -24.16 -25.24
C ASN A 189 -10.98 -24.00 -26.77
N ILE A 190 -10.01 -23.27 -27.32
CA ILE A 190 -9.85 -23.10 -28.77
C ILE A 190 -9.56 -24.46 -29.41
N LEU A 191 -8.66 -25.26 -28.84
CA LEU A 191 -8.34 -26.60 -29.36
C LEU A 191 -9.59 -27.50 -29.37
N GLY A 192 -10.40 -27.48 -28.31
CA GLY A 192 -11.68 -28.20 -28.26
C GLY A 192 -12.64 -27.75 -29.37
N LEU A 193 -12.85 -26.44 -29.52
CA LEU A 193 -13.70 -25.88 -30.56
C LEU A 193 -13.19 -26.23 -31.97
N THR A 194 -11.87 -26.15 -32.20
CA THR A 194 -11.29 -26.54 -33.49
C THR A 194 -11.45 -28.03 -33.76
N ALA A 195 -11.38 -28.88 -32.74
CA ALA A 195 -11.63 -30.31 -32.88
C ALA A 195 -13.09 -30.58 -33.27
N ASP A 196 -14.05 -29.91 -32.64
CA ASP A 196 -15.48 -30.04 -32.96
C ASP A 196 -15.79 -29.53 -34.37
N VAL A 197 -15.22 -28.39 -34.77
CA VAL A 197 -15.35 -27.87 -36.16
C VAL A 197 -14.70 -28.84 -37.16
N SER A 198 -13.57 -29.44 -36.81
CA SER A 198 -12.90 -30.42 -37.69
C SER A 198 -13.71 -31.71 -37.88
N ALA A 199 -14.54 -32.08 -36.90
CA ALA A 199 -15.45 -33.22 -37.00
C ALA A 199 -16.67 -32.94 -37.91
N CYS A 200 -17.09 -31.68 -38.01
CA CYS A 200 -18.21 -31.25 -38.87
C CYS A 200 -17.81 -30.79 -40.27
N LEU A 201 -16.51 -30.61 -40.54
CA LEU A 201 -16.03 -30.33 -41.89
C LEU A 201 -16.27 -31.56 -42.77
N PRO A 202 -16.96 -31.41 -43.93
CA PRO A 202 -17.13 -32.51 -44.86
C PRO A 202 -15.75 -33.00 -45.25
N ARG A 203 -15.49 -34.30 -45.06
CA ARG A 203 -14.25 -34.92 -45.55
C ARG A 203 -14.15 -34.59 -47.03
N ALA A 204 -13.18 -33.77 -47.42
CA ALA A 204 -12.93 -33.42 -48.83
C ALA A 204 -12.66 -34.64 -49.73
N TRP A 205 -12.51 -35.83 -49.12
CA TRP A 205 -12.32 -37.12 -49.78
C TRP A 205 -13.60 -37.95 -49.91
N ASP A 206 -14.73 -37.52 -49.36
CA ASP A 206 -16.03 -38.14 -49.62
C ASP A 206 -16.76 -37.43 -50.77
N ALA A 207 -16.14 -37.49 -51.96
CA ALA A 207 -16.70 -36.95 -53.20
C ALA A 207 -17.79 -37.86 -53.81
N ARG A 208 -18.28 -38.89 -53.09
CA ARG A 208 -19.18 -39.90 -53.66
C ARG A 208 -20.66 -39.55 -53.62
N THR A 209 -21.07 -38.49 -52.92
CA THR A 209 -22.49 -38.23 -52.67
C THR A 209 -22.99 -36.84 -53.05
N SER A 210 -22.16 -35.95 -53.60
CA SER A 210 -22.65 -34.67 -54.12
C SER A 210 -22.96 -34.78 -55.62
N LEU A 211 -24.25 -34.98 -55.91
CA LEU A 211 -24.96 -34.77 -57.19
C LEU A 211 -24.78 -35.84 -58.29
N ARG A 212 -25.55 -36.93 -58.16
CA ARG A 212 -26.09 -37.68 -59.32
C ARG A 212 -27.30 -36.91 -59.85
N ASP A 213 -27.16 -36.19 -60.95
CA ASP A 213 -28.28 -35.96 -61.87
C ASP A 213 -28.26 -37.07 -62.94
N PRO A 214 -29.33 -37.87 -63.10
CA PRO A 214 -29.40 -38.82 -64.20
C PRO A 214 -29.60 -38.07 -65.53
N PRO A 215 -28.99 -38.53 -66.64
CA PRO A 215 -29.23 -37.96 -67.95
C PRO A 215 -30.65 -38.30 -68.39
N ASN A 216 -31.51 -37.29 -68.54
CA ASN A 216 -32.78 -37.49 -69.22
C ASN A 216 -32.53 -37.42 -70.74
N SER A 217 -32.13 -38.55 -71.32
CA SER A 217 -32.12 -38.75 -72.77
C SER A 217 -33.09 -39.86 -73.16
N SER A 218 -34.04 -39.49 -74.03
CA SER A 218 -34.92 -40.31 -74.88
C SER A 218 -36.29 -40.74 -74.32
N SER A 219 -37.33 -39.95 -74.65
CA SER A 219 -38.61 -40.51 -75.10
C SER A 219 -38.73 -40.27 -76.61
N GLY A 220 -38.39 -41.30 -77.40
CA GLY A 220 -38.82 -41.41 -78.78
C GLY A 220 -40.19 -42.11 -78.88
N SER A 221 -40.87 -41.90 -80.00
CA SER A 221 -42.10 -42.55 -80.51
C SER A 221 -43.47 -42.06 -80.00
N GLN A 222 -44.02 -41.05 -80.68
CA GLN A 222 -45.02 -41.26 -81.75
C GLN A 222 -45.06 -40.04 -82.69
#